data_AF-A0A1H8KEX2-F1
#
_entry.id   AF-A0A1H8KEX2-F1
#
_cell.length_a   1.000
_cell.length_b   1.000
_cell.length_c   1.000
_cell.angle_alpha   90.00
_cell.angle_beta   90.00
_cell.angle_gamma   90.00
#
_symmetry.space_group_name_H-M   'P 1'
#
loop_
_entity.id
_entity.type
_entity.pdbx_description
1 polymer ?
#
loop_
_entity_poly.entity_id
_entity_poly.type
_entity_poly.pdbx_seq_one_letter_code
_entity_poly.pdbx_strand_id
1 'polypeptide(L)'
;MSIPEITDVRTCGFPGCDEPVDATPGVGRPAGYCTNSAHNRAAAWRARRAEAGRVERTAEDDRLPVDAARQRASVLRSQVAGMVEHLQQQLVVLVDELRTVADPGAAEAQIEAVTSDAAEQVASAVARANRAETATRTAEAERAEADAAAEESAAVVDELRTTLAALEQRAAGLEGDLVAAGENDARKAAEITALTDQVATLTVENAATVAQLAEARELVGTATAAKDGAVVAARDAAAQADAATARAERAETDAASTRELLDQSRTERESARAEALVLTGRLATVNSQRDSAAAEAARERSYAEQRVTDVRDTLEQQLTQLRADLDQSRTTEREQRTRADRAETQATNPNQK
;
A
#
# COMPACT_ATOMS: atom_id res chain seq x y z
N MET A 1 -12.56 76.63 -50.90
CA MET A 1 -12.91 77.44 -52.10
C MET A 1 -13.95 78.45 -51.66
N SER A 2 -13.58 79.72 -51.65
CA SER A 2 -14.45 80.85 -51.27
C SER A 2 -15.47 81.14 -52.37
N ILE A 3 -16.73 81.34 -52.00
CA ILE A 3 -17.78 81.86 -52.90
C ILE A 3 -17.69 83.39 -52.86
N PRO A 4 -17.60 84.11 -53.99
CA PRO A 4 -17.64 85.57 -53.98
C PRO A 4 -19.09 86.05 -53.84
N GLU A 5 -19.34 86.88 -52.83
CA GLU A 5 -20.54 87.70 -52.69
C GLU A 5 -20.59 88.73 -53.82
N ILE A 6 -21.56 88.61 -54.73
CA ILE A 6 -21.89 89.65 -55.70
C ILE A 6 -22.90 90.57 -55.03
N THR A 7 -22.44 91.71 -54.52
CA THR A 7 -23.32 92.81 -54.10
C THR A 7 -23.68 93.66 -55.33
N ASP A 8 -24.87 93.41 -55.89
CA ASP A 8 -25.45 94.22 -56.98
C ASP A 8 -25.81 95.62 -56.43
N VAL A 9 -24.90 96.59 -56.55
CA VAL A 9 -25.11 97.97 -56.09
C VAL A 9 -26.05 98.68 -57.06
N ARG A 10 -27.33 98.82 -56.68
CA ARG A 10 -28.34 99.57 -57.45
C ARG A 10 -28.43 101.02 -56.99
N THR A 11 -28.59 101.95 -57.91
CA THR A 11 -28.75 103.39 -57.62
C THR A 11 -30.21 103.80 -57.42
N CYS A 12 -30.43 104.89 -56.68
CA CYS A 12 -31.75 105.41 -56.32
C CYS A 12 -32.59 105.82 -57.54
N GLY A 13 -33.87 105.41 -57.61
CA GLY A 13 -34.76 105.74 -58.73
C GLY A 13 -35.33 107.17 -58.77
N PHE A 14 -34.82 108.10 -57.96
CA PHE A 14 -35.26 109.50 -57.93
C PHE A 14 -34.50 110.34 -58.99
N PRO A 15 -35.17 111.21 -59.78
CA PRO A 15 -34.50 111.98 -60.82
C PRO A 15 -33.35 112.84 -60.26
N GLY A 16 -32.12 112.62 -60.75
CA GLY A 16 -30.93 113.36 -60.33
C GLY A 16 -30.26 112.88 -59.04
N CYS A 17 -30.59 111.67 -58.55
CA CYS A 17 -29.93 111.07 -57.38
C CYS A 17 -29.19 109.79 -57.77
N ASP A 18 -27.87 109.74 -57.52
CA ASP A 18 -27.00 108.59 -57.80
C ASP A 18 -26.61 107.81 -56.54
N GLU A 19 -27.27 108.05 -55.39
CA GLU A 19 -26.96 107.33 -54.15
C GLU A 19 -27.29 105.83 -54.27
N PRO A 20 -26.43 104.93 -53.74
CA PRO A 20 -26.70 103.51 -53.72
C PRO A 20 -27.89 103.19 -52.80
N VAL A 21 -28.67 102.20 -53.19
CA VAL A 21 -29.78 101.66 -52.40
C VAL A 21 -29.24 100.47 -51.60
N ASP A 22 -29.51 100.48 -50.30
CA ASP A 22 -29.10 99.37 -49.43
C ASP A 22 -29.73 98.05 -49.88
N ALA A 23 -28.88 97.07 -50.17
CA ALA A 23 -29.30 95.70 -50.42
C ALA A 23 -29.80 95.11 -49.10
N THR A 24 -31.13 95.05 -48.92
CA THR A 24 -31.71 94.38 -47.76
C THR A 24 -31.54 92.86 -47.93
N PRO A 25 -30.75 92.16 -47.09
CA PRO A 25 -30.59 90.72 -47.22
C PRO A 25 -31.82 90.04 -46.59
N GLY A 26 -32.76 89.59 -47.42
CA GLY A 26 -33.97 88.89 -46.98
C GLY A 26 -34.92 88.58 -48.14
N VAL A 27 -35.71 87.52 -48.00
CA VAL A 27 -36.73 87.12 -49.00
C VAL A 27 -37.86 88.14 -49.02
N GLY A 28 -37.74 89.14 -49.91
CA GLY A 28 -38.70 90.23 -50.12
C GLY A 28 -38.31 91.07 -51.33
N ARG A 29 -39.24 91.91 -51.84
CA ARG A 29 -38.97 92.79 -52.99
C ARG A 29 -37.94 93.86 -52.58
N PRO A 30 -36.78 93.98 -53.27
CA PRO A 30 -35.75 94.96 -52.90
C PRO A 30 -36.26 96.40 -52.91
N ALA A 31 -35.72 97.25 -52.02
CA ALA A 31 -36.00 98.68 -51.98
C ALA A 31 -35.56 99.37 -53.29
N GLY A 32 -36.31 100.38 -53.74
CA GLY A 32 -36.05 101.09 -55.01
C GLY A 32 -35.49 102.51 -54.87
N TYR A 33 -35.33 103.00 -53.64
CA TYR A 33 -34.87 104.37 -53.32
C TYR A 33 -33.90 104.32 -52.13
N CYS A 34 -32.99 105.31 -52.03
CA CYS A 34 -32.04 105.41 -50.93
C CYS A 34 -32.73 105.75 -49.58
N THR A 35 -31.96 105.79 -48.49
CA THR A 35 -32.45 106.05 -47.11
C THR A 35 -32.95 107.48 -46.88
N ASN A 36 -32.83 108.38 -47.86
CA ASN A 36 -33.38 109.74 -47.78
C ASN A 36 -34.92 109.71 -47.83
N SER A 37 -35.57 110.15 -46.75
CA SER A 37 -37.05 110.20 -46.64
C SER A 37 -37.74 111.05 -47.73
N ALA A 38 -37.04 112.01 -48.33
CA ALA A 38 -37.54 112.79 -49.45
C ALA A 38 -37.56 112.01 -50.78
N HIS A 39 -36.78 110.92 -50.91
CA HIS A 39 -36.67 110.09 -52.11
C HIS A 39 -37.63 108.91 -52.02
N ASN A 40 -38.88 109.15 -52.36
CA ASN A 40 -39.91 108.11 -52.45
C ASN A 40 -40.68 108.22 -53.76
N ARG A 41 -41.48 107.19 -54.06
CA ARG A 41 -42.25 107.08 -55.31
C ARG A 41 -43.15 108.29 -55.58
N ALA A 42 -43.79 108.83 -54.54
CA ALA A 42 -44.69 109.98 -54.67
C ALA A 42 -43.94 111.29 -54.93
N ALA A 43 -42.73 111.45 -54.37
CA ALA A 43 -41.85 112.59 -54.64
C ALA A 43 -41.21 112.50 -56.04
N ALA A 44 -40.75 111.32 -56.45
CA ALA A 44 -40.19 111.09 -57.79
C ALA A 44 -41.21 111.37 -58.90
N TRP A 45 -42.48 111.02 -58.69
CA TRP A 45 -43.55 111.34 -59.63
C TRP A 45 -43.84 112.84 -59.69
N ARG A 46 -43.84 113.55 -58.56
CA ARG A 46 -44.00 115.02 -58.51
C ARG A 46 -42.84 115.73 -59.20
N ALA A 47 -41.60 115.30 -58.98
CA ALA A 47 -40.41 115.83 -59.64
C ALA A 47 -40.45 115.66 -61.16
N ARG A 48 -40.83 114.48 -61.66
CA ARG A 48 -40.99 114.24 -63.12
C ARG A 48 -42.11 115.09 -63.74
N ARG A 49 -43.18 115.36 -62.98
CA ARG A 49 -44.29 116.22 -63.45
C ARG A 49 -43.91 117.70 -63.45
N ALA A 50 -43.04 118.15 -62.54
CA ALA A 50 -42.47 119.49 -62.56
C ALA A 50 -41.50 119.70 -63.75
N GLU A 51 -40.73 118.67 -64.11
CA GLU A 51 -39.85 118.69 -65.30
C GLU A 51 -40.65 118.72 -66.62
N ALA A 52 -41.77 117.98 -66.68
CA ALA A 52 -42.67 117.97 -67.85
C ALA A 52 -43.58 119.21 -67.97
N GLY A 53 -43.55 120.14 -66.99
CA GLY A 53 -44.36 121.37 -66.97
C GLY A 53 -43.69 122.60 -67.62
N ARG A 54 -42.46 122.48 -68.12
CA ARG A 54 -41.73 123.55 -68.83
C ARG A 54 -41.69 123.29 -70.33
N VAL A 55 -42.81 123.53 -71.00
CA VAL A 55 -42.85 123.80 -72.46
C VAL A 55 -43.75 125.01 -72.68
N GLU A 56 -43.10 126.16 -72.82
CA GLU A 56 -43.65 127.46 -73.20
C GLU A 56 -44.37 127.40 -74.55
N ARG A 57 -45.54 128.04 -74.64
CA ARG A 57 -46.10 128.48 -75.92
C ARG A 57 -46.68 129.88 -75.76
N THR A 58 -45.93 130.83 -76.27
CA THR A 58 -46.26 132.24 -76.52
C THR A 58 -47.13 132.35 -77.78
N ALA A 59 -48.17 133.17 -77.74
CA ALA A 59 -48.85 133.68 -78.94
C ALA A 59 -49.65 134.93 -78.59
N GLU A 60 -49.03 136.09 -78.82
CA GLU A 60 -49.66 137.40 -78.94
C GLU A 60 -49.85 137.72 -80.45
N ASP A 61 -50.77 138.65 -80.68
CA ASP A 61 -50.97 139.49 -81.87
C ASP A 61 -51.95 138.99 -82.97
N ASP A 62 -53.22 139.31 -82.73
CA ASP A 62 -54.28 139.43 -83.73
C ASP A 62 -54.09 140.74 -84.52
N ARG A 63 -53.60 140.64 -85.77
CA ARG A 63 -53.83 141.65 -86.81
C ARG A 63 -54.21 141.02 -88.15
N LEU A 64 -55.51 141.14 -88.42
CA LEU A 64 -56.19 141.26 -89.72
C LEU A 64 -56.28 139.99 -90.61
N PRO A 65 -57.46 139.72 -91.21
CA PRO A 65 -57.94 138.35 -91.32
C PRO A 65 -58.23 137.94 -92.76
N VAL A 66 -57.31 137.22 -93.44
CA VAL A 66 -57.66 136.28 -94.53
C VAL A 66 -56.64 135.13 -94.73
N ASP A 67 -55.37 135.22 -94.29
CA ASP A 67 -54.34 134.19 -94.63
C ASP A 67 -54.17 133.03 -93.62
N ALA A 68 -54.63 133.17 -92.38
CA ALA A 68 -54.43 132.18 -91.30
C ALA A 68 -55.27 130.89 -91.43
N ALA A 69 -56.22 130.81 -92.37
CA ALA A 69 -57.01 129.61 -92.61
C ALA A 69 -56.27 128.55 -93.46
N ARG A 70 -55.39 129.00 -94.38
CA ARG A 70 -54.70 128.09 -95.32
C ARG A 70 -53.55 127.32 -94.67
N GLN A 71 -52.86 127.94 -93.72
CA GLN A 71 -51.70 127.33 -93.05
C GLN A 71 -52.11 126.24 -92.05
N ARG A 72 -53.25 126.40 -91.36
CA ARG A 72 -53.80 125.38 -90.45
C ARG A 72 -54.26 124.12 -91.18
N ALA A 73 -54.82 124.24 -92.38
CA ALA A 73 -55.21 123.09 -93.19
C ALA A 73 -54.01 122.24 -93.65
N SER A 74 -52.84 122.86 -93.88
CA SER A 74 -51.61 122.16 -94.26
C SER A 74 -51.07 121.27 -93.14
N VAL A 75 -51.01 121.78 -91.90
CA VAL A 75 -50.50 121.04 -90.73
C VAL A 75 -51.38 119.84 -90.38
N LEU A 76 -52.71 120.04 -90.40
CA LEU A 76 -53.67 118.94 -90.19
C LEU A 76 -53.53 117.85 -91.27
N ARG A 77 -53.23 118.23 -92.52
CA ARG A 77 -53.02 117.26 -93.61
C ARG A 77 -51.77 116.41 -93.41
N SER A 78 -50.67 117.01 -92.96
CA SER A 78 -49.42 116.29 -92.65
C SER A 78 -49.56 115.37 -91.45
N GLN A 79 -50.30 115.80 -90.42
CA GLN A 79 -50.57 114.99 -89.24
C GLN A 79 -51.47 113.79 -89.56
N VAL A 80 -52.52 114.00 -90.37
CA VAL A 80 -53.38 112.91 -90.85
C VAL A 80 -52.58 111.96 -91.75
N ALA A 81 -51.70 112.46 -92.61
CA ALA A 81 -50.83 111.62 -93.44
C ALA A 81 -49.89 110.74 -92.60
N GLY A 82 -49.22 111.30 -91.59
CA GLY A 82 -48.35 110.52 -90.69
C GLY A 82 -49.12 109.50 -89.83
N MET A 83 -50.34 109.83 -89.38
CA MET A 83 -51.20 108.86 -88.70
C MET A 83 -51.64 107.73 -89.62
N VAL A 84 -51.92 108.02 -90.89
CA VAL A 84 -52.27 107.01 -91.90
C VAL A 84 -51.07 106.09 -92.20
N GLU A 85 -49.85 106.62 -92.28
CA GLU A 85 -48.63 105.81 -92.44
C GLU A 85 -48.36 104.90 -91.23
N HIS A 86 -48.53 105.42 -90.00
CA HIS A 86 -48.38 104.60 -88.80
C HIS A 86 -49.45 103.51 -88.70
N LEU A 87 -50.70 103.84 -89.06
CA LEU A 87 -51.79 102.85 -89.10
C LEU A 87 -51.52 101.79 -90.18
N GLN A 88 -50.98 102.17 -91.33
CA GLN A 88 -50.55 101.22 -92.37
C GLN A 88 -49.43 100.30 -91.88
N GLN A 89 -48.43 100.82 -91.15
CA GLN A 89 -47.38 99.99 -90.56
C GLN A 89 -47.94 99.01 -89.52
N GLN A 90 -48.84 99.48 -88.64
CA GLN A 90 -49.50 98.61 -87.66
C GLN A 90 -50.40 97.56 -88.32
N LEU A 91 -51.11 97.91 -89.40
CA LEU A 91 -51.91 96.97 -90.18
C LEU A 91 -51.05 95.95 -90.90
N VAL A 92 -49.87 96.32 -91.40
CA VAL A 92 -48.92 95.38 -92.01
C VAL A 92 -48.42 94.38 -90.96
N VAL A 93 -48.02 94.84 -89.78
CA VAL A 93 -47.61 93.95 -88.67
C VAL A 93 -48.77 93.05 -88.24
N LEU A 94 -49.97 93.60 -88.06
CA LEU A 94 -51.14 92.82 -87.66
C LEU A 94 -51.55 91.79 -88.72
N VAL A 95 -51.48 92.13 -90.01
CA VAL A 95 -51.76 91.19 -91.11
C VAL A 95 -50.68 90.11 -91.18
N ASP A 96 -49.43 90.42 -90.85
CA ASP A 96 -48.35 89.44 -90.80
C ASP A 96 -48.48 88.49 -89.59
N GLU A 97 -48.85 89.02 -88.43
CA GLU A 97 -49.22 88.25 -87.24
C GLU A 97 -50.46 87.39 -87.50
N LEU A 98 -51.51 87.94 -88.13
CA LEU A 98 -52.71 87.20 -88.51
C LEU A 98 -52.43 86.14 -89.57
N ARG A 99 -51.52 86.38 -90.52
CA ARG A 99 -51.08 85.37 -91.49
C ARG A 99 -50.29 84.25 -90.83
N THR A 100 -49.47 84.58 -89.83
CA THR A 100 -48.73 83.59 -89.04
C THR A 100 -49.68 82.76 -88.16
N VAL A 101 -50.69 83.39 -87.56
CA VAL A 101 -51.72 82.70 -86.77
C VAL A 101 -52.71 81.92 -87.66
N ALA A 102 -52.96 82.38 -88.89
CA ALA A 102 -53.81 81.72 -89.88
C ALA A 102 -53.05 80.78 -90.82
N ASP A 103 -51.77 80.50 -90.55
CA ASP A 103 -50.99 79.47 -91.25
C ASP A 103 -51.16 78.12 -90.54
N PRO A 104 -52.07 77.25 -91.02
CA PRO A 104 -52.25 75.93 -90.42
C PRO A 104 -50.99 75.06 -90.50
N GLY A 105 -50.10 75.28 -91.48
CA GLY A 105 -48.86 74.53 -91.61
C GLY A 105 -47.85 74.86 -90.51
N ALA A 106 -47.77 76.14 -90.10
CA ALA A 106 -46.96 76.55 -88.96
C ALA A 106 -47.49 75.98 -87.63
N ALA A 107 -48.82 75.93 -87.46
CA ALA A 107 -49.46 75.35 -86.28
C ALA A 107 -49.27 73.82 -86.22
N GLU A 108 -49.42 73.10 -87.34
CA GLU A 108 -49.17 71.66 -87.42
C GLU A 108 -47.71 71.33 -87.11
N ALA A 109 -46.74 72.06 -87.68
CA ALA A 109 -45.32 71.87 -87.39
C ALA A 109 -44.98 72.17 -85.91
N GLN A 110 -45.62 73.17 -85.30
CA GLN A 110 -45.44 73.47 -83.88
C GLN A 110 -46.04 72.36 -82.98
N ILE A 111 -47.23 71.84 -83.32
CA ILE A 111 -47.84 70.71 -82.61
C ILE A 111 -46.96 69.47 -82.76
N GLU A 112 -46.49 69.16 -83.97
CA GLU A 112 -45.59 68.02 -84.20
C GLU A 112 -44.30 68.16 -83.38
N ALA A 113 -43.67 69.35 -83.37
CA ALA A 113 -42.49 69.61 -82.56
C ALA A 113 -42.76 69.45 -81.05
N VAL A 114 -43.86 70.00 -80.52
CA VAL A 114 -44.25 69.87 -79.11
C VAL A 114 -44.60 68.43 -78.76
N THR A 115 -45.27 67.69 -79.64
CA THR A 115 -45.59 66.27 -79.42
C THR A 115 -44.35 65.39 -79.47
N SER A 116 -43.38 65.69 -80.34
CA SER A 116 -42.08 65.00 -80.38
C SER A 116 -41.25 65.27 -79.12
N ASP A 117 -41.17 66.53 -78.67
CA ASP A 117 -40.49 66.90 -77.41
C ASP A 117 -41.18 66.25 -76.20
N ALA A 118 -42.52 66.27 -76.15
CA ALA A 118 -43.27 65.59 -75.11
C ALA A 118 -43.04 64.07 -75.13
N ALA A 119 -43.01 63.45 -76.31
CA ALA A 119 -42.72 62.02 -76.45
C ALA A 119 -41.28 61.69 -76.00
N GLU A 120 -40.30 62.52 -76.32
CA GLU A 120 -38.92 62.38 -75.86
C GLU A 120 -38.81 62.55 -74.34
N GLN A 121 -39.47 63.54 -73.76
CA GLN A 121 -39.52 63.75 -72.32
C GLN A 121 -40.18 62.58 -71.59
N VAL A 122 -41.28 62.03 -72.11
CA VAL A 122 -41.94 60.83 -71.56
C VAL A 122 -41.02 59.61 -71.69
N ALA A 123 -40.39 59.38 -72.85
CA ALA A 123 -39.46 58.28 -73.04
C ALA A 123 -38.25 58.37 -72.10
N SER A 124 -37.70 59.57 -71.92
CA SER A 124 -36.60 59.84 -70.97
C SER A 124 -37.04 59.63 -69.52
N ALA A 125 -38.25 60.05 -69.15
CA ALA A 125 -38.82 59.82 -67.82
C ALA A 125 -39.06 58.34 -67.55
N VAL A 126 -39.64 57.59 -68.50
CA VAL A 126 -39.84 56.14 -68.42
C VAL A 126 -38.50 55.41 -68.34
N ALA A 127 -37.50 55.80 -69.14
CA ALA A 127 -36.17 55.20 -69.08
C ALA A 127 -35.46 55.46 -67.74
N ARG A 128 -35.66 56.64 -67.13
CA ARG A 128 -35.17 56.94 -65.77
C ARG A 128 -35.91 56.12 -64.72
N ALA A 129 -37.24 55.99 -64.82
CA ALA A 129 -38.05 55.19 -63.92
C ALA A 129 -37.65 53.71 -63.96
N ASN A 130 -37.52 53.11 -65.14
CA ASN A 130 -37.12 51.71 -65.31
C ASN A 130 -35.70 51.45 -64.77
N ARG A 131 -34.76 52.40 -64.95
CA ARG A 131 -33.41 52.30 -64.37
C ARG A 131 -33.43 52.38 -62.85
N ALA A 132 -34.24 53.27 -62.29
CA ALA A 132 -34.41 53.39 -60.84
C ALA A 132 -35.04 52.11 -60.27
N GLU A 133 -36.10 51.59 -60.89
CA GLU A 133 -36.75 50.34 -60.48
C GLU A 133 -35.80 49.14 -60.57
N THR A 134 -35.01 49.04 -61.65
CA THR A 134 -33.99 48.00 -61.79
C THR A 134 -32.93 48.12 -60.69
N ALA A 135 -32.43 49.34 -60.44
CA ALA A 135 -31.45 49.58 -59.38
C ALA A 135 -32.00 49.25 -57.98
N THR A 136 -33.27 49.57 -57.71
CA THR A 136 -33.94 49.17 -56.46
C THR A 136 -34.04 47.66 -56.34
N ARG A 137 -34.49 46.96 -57.39
CA ARG A 137 -34.56 45.49 -57.38
C ARG A 137 -33.19 44.83 -57.19
N THR A 138 -32.15 45.34 -57.85
CA THR A 138 -30.78 44.85 -57.66
C THR A 138 -30.31 45.07 -56.23
N ALA A 139 -30.52 46.27 -55.66
CA ALA A 139 -30.14 46.56 -54.27
C ALA A 139 -30.92 45.71 -53.25
N GLU A 140 -32.21 45.45 -53.50
CA GLU A 140 -33.02 44.55 -52.68
C GLU A 140 -32.54 43.10 -52.77
N ALA A 141 -32.15 42.64 -53.97
CA ALA A 141 -31.58 41.31 -54.17
C ALA A 141 -30.22 41.16 -53.48
N GLU A 142 -29.32 42.13 -53.62
CA GLU A 142 -28.01 42.15 -52.95
C GLU A 142 -28.17 42.18 -51.43
N ARG A 143 -29.15 42.95 -50.91
CA ARG A 143 -29.46 42.97 -49.48
C ARG A 143 -29.99 41.61 -49.00
N ALA A 144 -30.91 41.00 -49.75
CA ALA A 144 -31.44 39.68 -49.40
C ALA A 144 -30.35 38.60 -49.40
N GLU A 145 -29.40 38.66 -50.35
CA GLU A 145 -28.25 37.76 -50.39
C GLU A 145 -27.30 37.99 -49.21
N ALA A 146 -27.03 39.27 -48.86
CA ALA A 146 -26.20 39.61 -47.71
C ALA A 146 -26.83 39.17 -46.38
N ASP A 147 -28.16 39.36 -46.23
CA ASP A 147 -28.91 38.92 -45.04
C ASP A 147 -28.90 37.38 -44.95
N ALA A 148 -29.11 36.67 -46.06
CA ALA A 148 -29.02 35.20 -46.10
C ALA A 148 -27.62 34.68 -45.74
N ALA A 149 -26.56 35.30 -46.27
CA ALA A 149 -25.18 34.93 -45.93
C ALA A 149 -24.83 35.22 -44.46
N ALA A 150 -25.40 36.28 -43.87
CA ALA A 150 -25.24 36.61 -42.47
C ALA A 150 -25.96 35.59 -41.57
N GLU A 151 -27.17 35.16 -41.94
CA GLU A 151 -27.92 34.11 -41.23
C GLU A 151 -27.19 32.75 -41.28
N GLU A 152 -26.67 32.35 -42.45
CA GLU A 152 -25.87 31.12 -42.58
C GLU A 152 -24.61 31.19 -41.73
N SER A 153 -23.90 32.32 -41.74
CA SER A 153 -22.71 32.54 -40.92
C SER A 153 -23.04 32.48 -39.43
N ALA A 154 -24.16 33.06 -39.00
CA ALA A 154 -24.63 33.00 -37.62
C ALA A 154 -24.96 31.55 -37.21
N ALA A 155 -25.63 30.79 -38.08
CA ALA A 155 -25.94 29.38 -37.84
C ALA A 155 -24.67 28.53 -37.69
N VAL A 156 -23.66 28.72 -38.55
CA VAL A 156 -22.37 28.02 -38.45
C VAL A 156 -21.64 28.39 -37.15
N VAL A 157 -21.65 29.66 -36.75
CA VAL A 157 -21.02 30.08 -35.48
C VAL A 157 -21.72 29.45 -34.28
N ASP A 158 -23.04 29.37 -34.29
CA ASP A 158 -23.79 28.73 -33.21
C ASP A 158 -23.57 27.21 -33.18
N GLU A 159 -23.51 26.55 -34.33
CA GLU A 159 -23.11 25.14 -34.41
C GLU A 159 -21.69 24.93 -33.84
N LEU A 160 -20.71 25.73 -34.26
CA LEU A 160 -19.35 25.65 -33.73
C LEU A 160 -19.28 25.90 -32.22
N ARG A 161 -20.08 26.82 -31.68
CA ARG A 161 -20.18 27.05 -30.22
C ARG A 161 -20.72 25.82 -29.50
N THR A 162 -21.76 25.18 -30.04
CA THR A 162 -22.32 23.96 -29.43
C THR A 162 -21.33 22.80 -29.48
N THR A 163 -20.62 22.61 -30.58
CA THR A 163 -19.59 21.56 -30.69
C THR A 163 -18.42 21.82 -29.75
N LEU A 164 -17.96 23.07 -29.63
CA LEU A 164 -16.90 23.45 -28.70
C LEU A 164 -17.31 23.19 -27.25
N ALA A 165 -18.51 23.59 -26.84
CA ALA A 165 -19.03 23.31 -25.49
C ALA A 165 -19.11 21.79 -25.22
N ALA A 166 -19.53 20.99 -26.20
CA ALA A 166 -19.57 19.53 -26.07
C ALA A 166 -18.17 18.90 -25.95
N LEU A 167 -17.18 19.42 -26.70
CA LEU A 167 -15.80 18.97 -26.61
C LEU A 167 -15.15 19.37 -25.27
N GLU A 168 -15.40 20.58 -24.77
CA GLU A 168 -14.94 21.01 -23.45
C GLU A 168 -15.54 20.16 -22.34
N GLN A 169 -16.84 19.86 -22.40
CA GLN A 169 -17.48 18.97 -21.43
C GLN A 169 -16.88 17.55 -21.47
N ARG A 170 -16.60 17.03 -22.67
CA ARG A 170 -15.95 15.72 -22.83
C ARG A 170 -14.52 15.74 -22.31
N ALA A 171 -13.77 16.80 -22.56
CA ALA A 171 -12.41 16.96 -22.05
C ALA A 171 -12.39 17.00 -20.51
N ALA A 172 -13.29 17.79 -19.89
CA ALA A 172 -13.45 17.83 -18.44
C ALA A 172 -13.84 16.46 -17.86
N GLY A 173 -14.69 15.70 -18.54
CA GLY A 173 -15.04 14.32 -18.16
C GLY A 173 -13.82 13.38 -18.20
N LEU A 174 -13.04 13.42 -19.28
CA LEU A 174 -11.83 12.61 -19.43
C LEU A 174 -10.75 13.00 -18.40
N GLU A 175 -10.59 14.28 -18.09
CA GLU A 175 -9.70 14.74 -17.02
C GLU A 175 -10.14 14.20 -15.66
N GLY A 176 -11.45 14.23 -15.37
CA GLY A 176 -12.02 13.63 -14.16
C GLY A 176 -11.77 12.12 -14.07
N ASP A 177 -11.98 11.40 -15.17
CA ASP A 177 -11.73 9.95 -15.27
C ASP A 177 -10.25 9.62 -15.08
N LEU A 178 -9.34 10.42 -15.65
CA LEU A 178 -7.89 10.26 -15.48
C LEU A 178 -7.45 10.50 -14.02
N VAL A 179 -7.99 11.52 -13.36
CA VAL A 179 -7.73 11.76 -11.92
C VAL A 179 -8.24 10.59 -11.09
N ALA A 180 -9.47 10.12 -11.33
CA ALA A 180 -10.04 8.97 -10.62
C ALA A 180 -9.24 7.68 -10.86
N ALA A 181 -8.77 7.45 -12.08
CA ALA A 181 -7.89 6.33 -12.41
C ALA A 181 -6.55 6.43 -11.67
N GLY A 182 -5.93 7.62 -11.66
CA GLY A 182 -4.68 7.87 -10.93
C GLY A 182 -4.82 7.65 -9.41
N GLU A 183 -5.92 8.09 -8.80
CA GLU A 183 -6.20 7.82 -7.39
C GLU A 183 -6.39 6.32 -7.10
N ASN A 184 -7.09 5.61 -7.98
CA ASN A 184 -7.29 4.17 -7.84
C ASN A 184 -5.97 3.40 -7.99
N ASP A 185 -5.11 3.79 -8.91
CA ASP A 185 -3.80 3.17 -9.09
C ASP A 185 -2.87 3.47 -7.90
N ALA A 186 -2.92 4.69 -7.35
CA ALA A 186 -2.21 5.03 -6.12
C ALA A 186 -2.70 4.18 -4.92
N ARG A 187 -4.01 3.96 -4.79
CA ARG A 187 -4.58 3.07 -3.76
C ARG A 187 -4.11 1.63 -3.92
N LYS A 188 -4.15 1.09 -5.14
CA LYS A 188 -3.66 -0.27 -5.43
C LYS A 188 -2.16 -0.40 -5.16
N ALA A 189 -1.36 0.60 -5.50
CA ALA A 189 0.07 0.61 -5.22
C ALA A 189 0.37 0.61 -3.71
N ALA A 190 -0.42 1.37 -2.93
CA ALA A 190 -0.33 1.36 -1.47
C ALA A 190 -0.74 0.00 -0.88
N GLU A 191 -1.80 -0.63 -1.39
CA GLU A 191 -2.24 -1.96 -0.97
C GLU A 191 -1.18 -3.04 -1.30
N ILE A 192 -0.59 -3.01 -2.49
CA ILE A 192 0.50 -3.93 -2.87
C ILE A 192 1.70 -3.76 -1.94
N THR A 193 2.08 -2.53 -1.61
CA THR A 193 3.17 -2.27 -0.64
C THR A 193 2.83 -2.84 0.73
N ALA A 194 1.62 -2.58 1.24
CA ALA A 194 1.17 -3.09 2.54
C ALA A 194 1.13 -4.62 2.61
N LEU A 195 0.64 -5.28 1.55
CA LEU A 195 0.64 -6.74 1.46
C LEU A 195 2.05 -7.31 1.36
N THR A 196 2.96 -6.63 0.66
CA THR A 196 4.38 -7.02 0.56
C THR A 196 5.05 -6.96 1.93
N ASP A 197 4.83 -5.88 2.69
CA ASP A 197 5.33 -5.74 4.05
C ASP A 197 4.76 -6.82 4.99
N GLN A 198 3.45 -7.10 4.88
CA GLN A 198 2.81 -8.16 5.66
C GLN A 198 3.41 -9.55 5.35
N VAL A 199 3.66 -9.86 4.08
CA VAL A 199 4.32 -11.12 3.69
C VAL A 199 5.74 -11.19 4.23
N ALA A 200 6.49 -10.09 4.22
CA ALA A 200 7.83 -10.04 4.80
C ALA A 200 7.79 -10.31 6.32
N THR A 201 6.87 -9.68 7.05
CA THR A 201 6.67 -9.93 8.49
C THR A 201 6.31 -11.38 8.77
N LEU A 202 5.32 -11.93 8.07
CA LEU A 202 4.90 -13.33 8.24
C LEU A 202 6.02 -14.32 7.89
N THR A 203 6.89 -13.98 6.94
CA THR A 203 8.05 -14.82 6.59
C THR A 203 9.07 -14.86 7.74
N VAL A 204 9.33 -13.72 8.39
CA VAL A 204 10.21 -13.65 9.57
C VAL A 204 9.61 -14.41 10.75
N GLU A 205 8.32 -14.24 11.01
CA GLU A 205 7.60 -14.98 12.06
C GLU A 205 7.63 -16.49 11.80
N ASN A 206 7.39 -16.92 10.57
CA ASN A 206 7.45 -18.34 10.19
C ASN A 206 8.85 -18.91 10.43
N ALA A 207 9.91 -18.20 9.99
CA ALA A 207 11.28 -18.62 10.25
C ALA A 207 11.60 -18.74 11.76
N ALA A 208 11.10 -17.81 12.58
CA ALA A 208 11.25 -17.87 14.04
C ALA A 208 10.51 -19.07 14.64
N THR A 209 9.27 -19.34 14.22
CA THR A 209 8.51 -20.52 14.69
C THR A 209 9.16 -21.84 14.28
N VAL A 210 9.75 -21.92 13.08
CA VAL A 210 10.49 -23.10 12.61
C VAL A 210 11.75 -23.31 13.47
N ALA A 211 12.48 -22.25 13.80
CA ALA A 211 13.64 -22.33 14.68
C ALA A 211 13.25 -22.80 16.09
N GLN A 212 12.18 -22.23 16.67
CA GLN A 212 11.64 -22.67 17.97
C GLN A 212 11.21 -24.13 17.96
N LEU A 213 10.59 -24.60 16.87
CA LEU A 213 10.19 -25.99 16.73
C LEU A 213 11.41 -26.93 16.62
N ALA A 214 12.48 -26.50 15.96
CA ALA A 214 13.73 -27.26 15.89
C ALA A 214 14.39 -27.39 17.28
N GLU A 215 14.48 -26.28 18.03
CA GLU A 215 15.00 -26.26 19.39
C GLU A 215 14.15 -27.14 20.33
N ALA A 216 12.83 -27.04 20.26
CA ALA A 216 11.92 -27.88 21.05
C ALA A 216 12.10 -29.38 20.74
N ARG A 217 12.31 -29.74 19.47
CA ARG A 217 12.59 -31.13 19.07
C ARG A 217 13.92 -31.62 19.61
N GLU A 218 14.95 -30.78 19.62
CA GLU A 218 16.26 -31.11 20.20
C GLU A 218 16.15 -31.32 21.72
N LEU A 219 15.44 -30.44 22.43
CA LEU A 219 15.17 -30.58 23.86
C LEU A 219 14.40 -31.87 24.18
N VAL A 220 13.39 -32.22 23.39
CA VAL A 220 12.68 -33.49 23.53
C VAL A 220 13.59 -34.68 23.26
N GLY A 221 14.46 -34.60 22.25
CA GLY A 221 15.44 -35.64 21.93
C GLY A 221 16.44 -35.88 23.07
N THR A 222 17.02 -34.81 23.61
CA THR A 222 17.95 -34.89 24.76
C THR A 222 17.26 -35.39 26.02
N ALA A 223 16.05 -34.93 26.32
CA ALA A 223 15.26 -35.40 27.46
C ALA A 223 14.90 -36.90 27.33
N THR A 224 14.57 -37.35 26.12
CA THR A 224 14.28 -38.77 25.84
C THR A 224 15.53 -39.62 26.03
N ALA A 225 16.68 -39.20 25.48
CA ALA A 225 17.95 -39.91 25.67
C ALA A 225 18.37 -39.98 27.15
N ALA A 226 18.19 -38.87 27.90
CA ALA A 226 18.46 -38.83 29.33
C ALA A 226 17.55 -39.79 30.11
N LYS A 227 16.25 -39.82 29.78
CA LYS A 227 15.28 -40.76 30.37
C LYS A 227 15.67 -42.21 30.09
N ASP A 228 16.00 -42.54 28.85
CA ASP A 228 16.39 -43.90 28.46
C ASP A 228 17.67 -44.34 29.19
N GLY A 229 18.66 -43.44 29.27
CA GLY A 229 19.87 -43.65 30.06
C GLY A 229 19.58 -43.89 31.54
N ALA A 230 18.68 -43.11 32.14
CA ALA A 230 18.27 -43.29 33.53
C ALA A 230 17.53 -44.62 33.76
N VAL A 231 16.70 -45.06 32.81
CA VAL A 231 16.02 -46.36 32.87
C VAL A 231 17.01 -47.53 32.79
N VAL A 232 18.02 -47.45 31.92
CA VAL A 232 19.09 -48.45 31.85
C VAL A 232 19.88 -48.48 33.15
N ALA A 233 20.33 -47.33 33.64
CA ALA A 233 21.06 -47.24 34.90
C ALA A 233 20.27 -47.79 36.10
N ALA A 234 18.95 -47.55 36.15
CA ALA A 234 18.08 -48.09 37.18
C ALA A 234 17.96 -49.63 37.11
N ARG A 235 17.90 -50.19 35.90
CA ARG A 235 17.88 -51.66 35.69
C ARG A 235 19.21 -52.29 36.11
N ASP A 236 20.33 -51.67 35.76
CA ASP A 236 21.66 -52.16 36.15
C ASP A 236 21.85 -52.10 37.67
N ALA A 237 21.41 -51.02 38.32
CA ALA A 237 21.43 -50.89 39.77
C ALA A 237 20.57 -51.96 40.46
N ALA A 238 19.37 -52.25 39.93
CA ALA A 238 18.53 -53.32 40.44
C ALA A 238 19.20 -54.71 40.29
N ALA A 239 19.79 -55.00 39.14
CA ALA A 239 20.51 -56.26 38.91
C ALA A 239 21.73 -56.41 39.85
N GLN A 240 22.45 -55.32 40.12
CA GLN A 240 23.55 -55.30 41.09
C GLN A 240 23.07 -55.55 42.52
N ALA A 241 21.92 -54.97 42.91
CA ALA A 241 21.30 -55.19 44.20
C ALA A 241 20.87 -56.66 44.36
N ASP A 242 20.19 -57.24 43.37
CA ASP A 242 19.78 -58.65 43.37
C ASP A 242 21.01 -59.57 43.47
N ALA A 243 22.06 -59.29 42.71
CA ALA A 243 23.31 -60.05 42.79
C ALA A 243 24.01 -59.91 44.15
N ALA A 244 23.89 -58.76 44.82
CA ALA A 244 24.41 -58.56 46.16
C ALA A 244 23.60 -59.33 47.20
N THR A 245 22.27 -59.31 47.12
CA THR A 245 21.36 -60.11 47.95
C THR A 245 21.67 -61.60 47.80
N ALA A 246 21.77 -62.11 46.57
CA ALA A 246 22.10 -63.51 46.32
C ALA A 246 23.51 -63.91 46.80
N ARG A 247 24.46 -62.96 46.88
CA ARG A 247 25.78 -63.19 47.49
C ARG A 247 25.68 -63.25 49.02
N ALA A 248 24.87 -62.38 49.62
CA ALA A 248 24.62 -62.40 51.06
C ALA A 248 23.93 -63.69 51.51
N GLU A 249 22.88 -64.13 50.81
CA GLU A 249 22.17 -65.39 51.10
C GLU A 249 23.09 -66.62 51.02
N ARG A 250 23.97 -66.66 50.01
CA ARG A 250 24.99 -67.72 49.90
C ARG A 250 25.97 -67.67 51.07
N ALA A 251 26.48 -66.49 51.43
CA ALA A 251 27.38 -66.33 52.57
C ALA A 251 26.70 -66.72 53.90
N GLU A 252 25.41 -66.44 54.08
CA GLU A 252 24.63 -66.88 55.24
C GLU A 252 24.44 -68.39 55.27
N THR A 253 24.17 -69.02 54.13
CA THR A 253 24.05 -70.48 53.98
C THR A 253 25.38 -71.18 54.30
N ASP A 254 26.48 -70.67 53.74
CA ASP A 254 27.84 -71.18 54.02
C ASP A 254 28.20 -70.98 55.50
N ALA A 255 27.83 -69.84 56.10
CA ALA A 255 28.01 -69.59 57.53
C ALA A 255 27.17 -70.52 58.42
N ALA A 256 25.95 -70.89 58.00
CA ALA A 256 25.13 -71.88 58.71
C ALA A 256 25.74 -73.28 58.63
N SER A 257 26.15 -73.71 57.43
CA SER A 257 26.83 -75.00 57.20
C SER A 257 28.13 -75.13 58.00
N THR A 258 28.95 -74.08 58.03
CA THR A 258 30.19 -74.08 58.84
C THR A 258 29.92 -74.15 60.34
N ARG A 259 28.85 -73.52 60.85
CA ARG A 259 28.42 -73.68 62.25
C ARG A 259 27.97 -75.12 62.55
N GLU A 260 27.20 -75.74 61.66
CA GLU A 260 26.75 -77.13 61.80
C GLU A 260 27.94 -78.11 61.84
N LEU A 261 28.91 -77.95 60.92
CA LEU A 261 30.15 -78.73 60.92
C LEU A 261 30.97 -78.56 62.21
N LEU A 262 31.03 -77.33 62.74
CA LEU A 262 31.71 -77.05 64.02
C LEU A 262 31.00 -77.71 65.20
N ASP A 263 29.67 -77.67 65.24
CA ASP A 263 28.89 -78.34 66.29
C ASP A 263 28.99 -79.86 66.18
N GLN A 264 28.97 -80.42 64.97
CA GLN A 264 29.26 -81.84 64.75
C GLN A 264 30.66 -82.21 65.26
N SER A 265 31.70 -81.43 64.92
CA SER A 265 33.06 -81.65 65.43
C SER A 265 33.16 -81.53 66.95
N ARG A 266 32.34 -80.66 67.58
CA ARG A 266 32.24 -80.58 69.06
C ARG A 266 31.64 -81.84 69.64
N THR A 267 30.51 -82.31 69.11
CA THR A 267 29.87 -83.57 69.55
C THR A 267 30.79 -84.77 69.35
N GLU A 268 31.47 -84.88 68.21
CA GLU A 268 32.46 -85.96 67.96
C GLU A 268 33.61 -85.92 68.97
N ARG A 269 34.14 -84.72 69.26
CA ARG A 269 35.20 -84.54 70.26
C ARG A 269 34.73 -84.90 71.68
N GLU A 270 33.50 -84.54 72.04
CA GLU A 270 32.89 -84.92 73.33
C GLU A 270 32.67 -86.43 73.42
N SER A 271 32.18 -87.08 72.36
CA SER A 271 32.05 -88.53 72.26
C SER A 271 33.40 -89.23 72.40
N ALA A 272 34.42 -88.78 71.68
CA ALA A 272 35.77 -89.32 71.76
C ALA A 272 36.39 -89.14 73.16
N ARG A 273 36.11 -88.02 73.85
CA ARG A 273 36.51 -87.83 75.25
C ARG A 273 35.80 -88.79 76.19
N ALA A 274 34.49 -89.01 76.01
CA ALA A 274 33.73 -89.97 76.80
C ALA A 274 34.24 -91.40 76.59
N GLU A 275 34.51 -91.80 75.34
CA GLU A 275 35.14 -93.08 75.02
C GLU A 275 36.53 -93.23 75.63
N ALA A 276 37.37 -92.19 75.55
CA ALA A 276 38.69 -92.19 76.18
C ALA A 276 38.60 -92.36 77.71
N LEU A 277 37.62 -91.74 78.36
CA LEU A 277 37.36 -91.94 79.79
C LEU A 277 36.91 -93.38 80.09
N VAL A 278 36.03 -93.96 79.27
CA VAL A 278 35.61 -95.37 79.40
C VAL A 278 36.80 -96.32 79.22
N LEU A 279 37.63 -96.10 78.19
CA LEU A 279 38.82 -96.90 77.94
C LEU A 279 39.85 -96.78 79.08
N THR A 280 40.05 -95.58 79.61
CA THR A 280 40.91 -95.34 80.78
C THR A 280 40.38 -96.07 82.01
N GLY A 281 39.07 -96.02 82.25
CA GLY A 281 38.40 -96.78 83.31
C GLY A 281 38.59 -98.30 83.15
N ARG A 282 38.37 -98.83 81.95
CA ARG A 282 38.61 -100.25 81.63
C ARG A 282 40.07 -100.65 81.84
N LEU A 283 41.02 -99.81 81.42
CA LEU A 283 42.45 -100.04 81.59
C LEU A 283 42.84 -100.03 83.06
N ALA A 284 42.26 -99.14 83.87
CA ALA A 284 42.42 -99.17 85.33
C ALA A 284 41.85 -100.47 85.95
N THR A 285 40.69 -100.94 85.49
CA THR A 285 40.14 -102.24 85.92
C THR A 285 41.06 -103.40 85.55
N VAL A 286 41.55 -103.45 84.30
CA VAL A 286 42.48 -104.52 83.85
C VAL A 286 43.79 -104.46 84.62
N ASN A 287 44.33 -103.27 84.88
CA ASN A 287 45.53 -103.12 85.72
C ASN A 287 45.27 -103.60 87.15
N SER A 288 44.14 -103.24 87.76
CA SER A 288 43.77 -103.75 89.09
C SER A 288 43.63 -105.27 89.10
N GLN A 289 42.99 -105.86 88.08
CA GLN A 289 42.87 -107.32 87.94
C GLN A 289 44.24 -107.99 87.78
N ARG A 290 45.11 -107.43 86.94
CA ARG A 290 46.50 -107.90 86.77
C ARG A 290 47.26 -107.83 88.09
N ASP A 291 47.16 -106.72 88.81
CA ASP A 291 47.88 -106.51 90.07
C ASP A 291 47.35 -107.46 91.16
N SER A 292 46.03 -107.70 91.21
CA SER A 292 45.41 -108.73 92.05
C SER A 292 45.90 -110.13 91.69
N ALA A 293 45.91 -110.49 90.40
CA ALA A 293 46.40 -111.78 89.93
C ALA A 293 47.90 -111.96 90.20
N ALA A 294 48.70 -110.89 90.07
CA ALA A 294 50.12 -110.89 90.41
C ALA A 294 50.33 -111.08 91.92
N ALA A 295 49.52 -110.45 92.76
CA ALA A 295 49.53 -110.64 94.21
C ALA A 295 49.11 -112.07 94.60
N GLU A 296 48.11 -112.65 93.92
CA GLU A 296 47.72 -114.06 94.10
C GLU A 296 48.85 -115.01 93.68
N ALA A 297 49.46 -114.80 92.52
CA ALA A 297 50.61 -115.59 92.09
C ALA A 297 51.81 -115.47 93.04
N ALA A 298 52.05 -114.29 93.63
CA ALA A 298 53.07 -114.09 94.64
C ALA A 298 52.75 -114.85 95.94
N ARG A 299 51.49 -114.84 96.39
CA ARG A 299 51.02 -115.65 97.52
C ARG A 299 51.18 -117.15 97.27
N GLU A 300 50.78 -117.63 96.09
CA GLU A 300 50.95 -119.04 95.70
C GLU A 300 52.42 -119.45 95.65
N ARG A 301 53.31 -118.58 95.15
CA ARG A 301 54.76 -118.82 95.22
C ARG A 301 55.24 -118.92 96.66
N SER A 302 54.83 -118.02 97.54
CA SER A 302 55.26 -118.10 98.94
C SER A 302 54.73 -119.38 99.62
N TYR A 303 53.49 -119.79 99.34
CA TYR A 303 52.94 -121.06 99.82
C TYR A 303 53.67 -122.27 99.24
N ALA A 304 54.05 -122.24 97.97
CA ALA A 304 54.84 -123.29 97.34
C ALA A 304 56.26 -123.36 97.93
N GLU A 305 56.92 -122.23 98.13
CA GLU A 305 58.22 -122.12 98.79
C GLU A 305 58.16 -122.63 100.22
N GLN A 306 57.10 -122.28 100.96
CA GLN A 306 56.85 -122.76 102.32
C GLN A 306 56.65 -124.27 102.34
N ARG A 307 55.85 -124.84 101.43
CA ARG A 307 55.70 -126.30 101.27
C ARG A 307 57.02 -126.99 100.93
N VAL A 308 57.83 -126.40 100.06
CA VAL A 308 59.16 -126.96 99.72
C VAL A 308 60.07 -126.93 100.94
N THR A 309 60.02 -125.86 101.74
CA THR A 309 60.77 -125.72 102.99
C THR A 309 60.31 -126.77 104.02
N ASP A 310 59.00 -126.90 104.25
CA ASP A 310 58.44 -127.90 105.17
C ASP A 310 58.81 -129.33 104.77
N VAL A 311 58.78 -129.66 103.47
CA VAL A 311 59.22 -130.97 102.95
C VAL A 311 60.71 -131.16 103.17
N ARG A 312 61.52 -130.12 102.96
CA ARG A 312 62.97 -130.16 103.17
C ARG A 312 63.31 -130.37 104.64
N ASP A 313 62.65 -129.65 105.54
CA ASP A 313 62.79 -129.78 106.99
C ASP A 313 62.38 -131.19 107.45
N THR A 314 61.28 -131.73 106.90
CA THR A 314 60.83 -133.10 107.18
C THR A 314 61.86 -134.15 106.74
N LEU A 315 62.43 -133.99 105.55
CA LEU A 315 63.49 -134.88 105.04
C LEU A 315 64.79 -134.75 105.87
N GLU A 316 65.11 -133.54 106.34
CA GLU A 316 66.28 -133.29 107.18
C GLU A 316 66.12 -133.89 108.58
N GLN A 317 64.90 -133.84 109.14
CA GLN A 317 64.53 -134.57 110.36
C GLN A 317 64.64 -136.09 110.16
N GLN A 318 64.15 -136.63 109.03
CA GLN A 318 64.29 -138.06 108.70
C GLN A 318 65.76 -138.49 108.56
N LEU A 319 66.62 -137.67 107.94
CA LEU A 319 68.06 -137.92 107.86
C LEU A 319 68.74 -137.88 109.23
N THR A 320 68.30 -136.99 110.11
CA THR A 320 68.82 -136.90 111.47
C THR A 320 68.42 -138.13 112.31
N GLN A 321 67.17 -138.58 112.16
CA GLN A 321 66.66 -139.80 112.76
C GLN A 321 67.45 -141.03 112.29
N LEU A 322 67.67 -141.17 110.98
CA LEU A 322 68.45 -142.27 110.39
C LEU A 322 69.91 -142.28 110.86
N ARG A 323 70.51 -141.11 111.09
CA ARG A 323 71.87 -141.00 111.67
C ARG A 323 71.90 -141.46 113.13
N ALA A 324 70.89 -141.07 113.92
CA ALA A 324 70.76 -141.51 115.31
C ALA A 324 70.59 -143.04 115.40
N ASP A 325 69.76 -143.64 114.54
CA ASP A 325 69.56 -145.09 114.48
C ASP A 325 70.86 -145.84 114.09
N LEU A 326 71.66 -145.26 113.18
CA LEU A 326 72.92 -145.83 112.73
C LEU A 326 74.02 -145.76 113.80
N ASP A 327 74.05 -144.69 114.60
CA ASP A 327 74.93 -144.59 115.77
C ASP A 327 74.52 -145.55 116.89
N GLN A 328 73.22 -145.79 117.07
CA GLN A 328 72.69 -146.78 118.02
C GLN A 328 73.01 -148.23 117.61
N SER A 329 73.03 -148.52 116.30
CA SER A 329 73.50 -149.81 115.77
C SER A 329 75.00 -150.03 116.01
N ARG A 330 75.83 -148.97 115.98
CA ARG A 330 77.28 -149.08 116.19
C ARG A 330 77.66 -149.22 117.66
N THR A 331 76.91 -148.62 118.58
CA THR A 331 77.13 -148.79 120.02
C THR A 331 76.75 -150.20 120.48
N THR A 332 75.63 -150.74 120.00
CA THR A 332 75.21 -152.13 120.28
C THR A 332 76.20 -153.17 119.74
N GLU A 333 76.83 -152.93 118.58
CA GLU A 333 77.85 -153.80 118.01
C GLU A 333 79.18 -153.80 118.83
N ARG A 334 79.57 -152.63 119.36
CA ARG A 334 80.76 -152.49 120.24
C ARG A 334 80.59 -153.19 121.59
N GLU A 335 79.37 -153.19 122.12
CA GLU A 335 79.04 -153.87 123.38
C GLU A 335 79.01 -155.41 123.24
N GLN A 336 78.74 -155.94 122.05
CA GLN A 336 78.80 -157.39 121.79
C GLN A 336 80.25 -157.90 121.68
N ARG A 337 81.16 -157.12 121.06
CA ARG A 337 82.59 -157.50 120.95
C ARG A 337 83.30 -157.55 122.31
N THR A 338 82.99 -156.64 123.23
CA THR A 338 83.60 -156.62 124.57
C THR A 338 83.10 -157.73 125.50
N ARG A 339 82.00 -158.42 125.18
CA ARG A 339 81.52 -159.61 125.90
C ARG A 339 82.17 -160.91 125.42
N ALA A 340 82.64 -160.97 124.17
CA ALA A 340 83.35 -162.13 123.62
C ALA A 340 84.78 -162.27 124.18
N ASP A 341 85.52 -161.15 124.31
CA ASP A 341 86.93 -161.18 124.76
C ASP A 341 87.12 -161.54 126.26
N ARG A 342 86.07 -161.48 127.10
CA ARG A 342 86.13 -161.90 128.51
C ARG A 342 85.90 -163.40 128.75
N ALA A 343 85.50 -164.16 127.73
CA ALA A 343 85.18 -165.58 127.87
C ALA A 343 86.35 -166.53 127.56
N GLU A 344 87.45 -166.06 126.94
CA GLU A 344 88.52 -166.93 126.43
C GLU A 344 89.76 -167.11 127.35
N THR A 345 89.90 -166.41 128.48
CA THR A 345 91.12 -166.48 129.32
C THR A 345 90.98 -167.27 130.64
N GLN A 346 89.87 -167.99 130.86
CA GLN A 346 89.57 -168.67 132.14
C GLN A 346 89.39 -170.20 132.04
N ALA A 347 90.07 -170.87 131.11
CA ALA A 347 90.08 -172.34 131.07
C ALA A 347 91.42 -172.90 130.56
N THR A 348 92.26 -173.34 131.50
CA THR A 348 92.98 -174.63 131.54
C THR A 348 94.44 -174.54 132.00
N ASN A 349 94.68 -175.07 133.20
CA ASN A 349 95.91 -175.72 133.64
C ASN A 349 95.45 -176.91 134.49
N PRO A 350 95.82 -178.19 134.20
CA PRO A 350 96.70 -178.89 135.17
C PRO A 350 97.57 -180.09 134.64
N ASN A 351 98.66 -180.37 135.39
CA ASN A 351 99.36 -181.65 135.71
C ASN A 351 100.07 -182.46 134.59
N GLN A 352 101.18 -183.21 134.79
CA GLN A 352 102.03 -183.62 135.93
C GLN A 352 103.31 -184.34 135.39
N LYS A 353 104.48 -184.07 135.99
CA LYS A 353 105.69 -184.91 136.25
C LYS A 353 107.00 -184.17 136.05
#